data_AF-A0A3B9HN10-F1
#
_entry.id   AF-A0A3B9HN10-F1
#
_cell.length_a   1.000
_cell.length_b   1.000
_cell.length_c   1.000
_cell.angle_alpha   90.00
_cell.angle_beta   90.00
_cell.angle_gamma   90.00
#
_symmetry.space_group_name_H-M   'P 1'
#
loop_
_entity.id
_entity.type
_entity.pdbx_description
1 polymer ?
#
loop_
_entity_poly.entity_id
_entity_poly.type
_entity_poly.pdbx_seq_one_letter_code
_entity_poly.pdbx_strand_id
1 'polypeptide(L)'
;MEQIIQSLRSIPADRISFEEVGRVLYQTDPASYPYAEHLPEKVTTGYSRKIVTLDPIECLVLYWSPGAASAVHFHEGFWGYVAVVRGICQNVEYAMKDGILRETSITTVHAGGIVPEQDNIIHTIRNGSETQPLITVHFYHPALVNLDGLQIYDLANGRIGILNDQAASASWDEPVSSFSRITDHAFSYDTSGDDEPASHIIRPLIPKPDATTISNMLEAYYDDQATMYDYL
;
A
#
# COMPACT_ATOMS: atom_id res chain seq x y z
N MET A 1 -7.30 6.18 18.04
CA MET A 1 -7.45 4.81 17.52
C MET A 1 -8.61 4.07 18.16
N GLU A 2 -8.83 4.23 19.47
CA GLU A 2 -9.87 3.49 20.21
C GLU A 2 -11.28 3.54 19.58
N GLN A 3 -11.73 4.72 19.14
CA GLN A 3 -13.07 4.85 18.56
C GLN A 3 -13.27 4.01 17.28
N ILE A 4 -12.28 3.99 16.36
CA ILE A 4 -12.41 3.19 15.13
C ILE A 4 -12.37 1.69 15.46
N ILE A 5 -11.53 1.28 16.41
CA ILE A 5 -11.48 -0.11 16.90
C ILE A 5 -12.81 -0.50 17.55
N GLN A 6 -13.43 0.38 18.34
CA GLN A 6 -14.74 0.13 18.94
C GLN A 6 -15.84 -0.01 17.86
N SER A 7 -15.81 0.83 16.82
CA SER A 7 -16.72 0.68 15.68
C SER A 7 -16.53 -0.65 14.97
N LEU A 8 -15.29 -1.10 14.76
CA LEU A 8 -15.00 -2.42 14.16
C LEU A 8 -15.46 -3.57 15.07
N ARG A 9 -15.30 -3.45 16.40
CA ARG A 9 -15.81 -4.41 17.39
C ARG A 9 -17.33 -4.53 17.42
N SER A 10 -18.05 -3.53 16.91
CA SER A 10 -19.51 -3.57 16.83
C SER A 10 -20.01 -4.47 15.68
N ILE A 11 -19.13 -4.86 14.75
CA ILE A 11 -19.45 -5.81 13.69
C ILE A 11 -19.54 -7.22 14.29
N PRO A 12 -20.67 -7.94 14.15
CA PRO A 12 -20.77 -9.32 14.60
C PRO A 12 -19.71 -10.20 13.93
N ALA A 13 -19.10 -11.13 14.68
CA ALA A 13 -17.98 -11.94 14.19
C ALA A 13 -18.31 -12.77 12.93
N ASP A 14 -19.54 -13.26 12.82
CA ASP A 14 -20.07 -14.00 11.66
C ASP A 14 -20.40 -13.11 10.45
N ARG A 15 -20.23 -11.79 10.60
CA ARG A 15 -20.51 -10.78 9.59
C ARG A 15 -19.30 -9.92 9.24
N ILE A 16 -18.11 -10.26 9.74
CA ILE A 16 -16.88 -9.56 9.33
C ILE A 16 -16.63 -9.91 7.87
N SER A 17 -16.84 -8.92 7.00
CA SER A 17 -16.56 -8.99 5.57
C SER A 17 -15.83 -7.74 5.13
N PHE A 18 -15.22 -7.82 3.95
CA PHE A 18 -14.57 -6.69 3.31
C PHE A 18 -15.48 -5.46 3.28
N GLU A 19 -16.71 -5.62 2.79
CA GLU A 19 -17.70 -4.55 2.64
C GLU A 19 -18.12 -3.92 3.97
N GLU A 20 -18.36 -4.72 5.01
CA GLU A 20 -18.79 -4.20 6.32
C GLU A 20 -17.68 -3.41 7.00
N VAL A 21 -16.43 -3.88 6.89
CA VAL A 21 -15.26 -3.16 7.40
C VAL A 21 -15.06 -1.87 6.63
N GLY A 22 -15.07 -1.94 5.29
CA GLY A 22 -14.98 -0.76 4.44
C GLY A 22 -16.03 0.27 4.81
N ARG A 23 -17.29 -0.14 4.98
CA ARG A 23 -18.39 0.75 5.39
C ARG A 23 -18.09 1.50 6.69
N VAL A 24 -17.48 0.85 7.68
CA VAL A 24 -17.08 1.50 8.93
C VAL A 24 -15.92 2.47 8.70
N LEU A 25 -14.89 2.06 7.98
CA LEU A 25 -13.70 2.89 7.75
C LEU A 25 -14.05 4.18 6.96
N TYR A 26 -14.84 4.06 5.88
CA TYR A 26 -15.25 5.19 5.03
C TYR A 26 -16.22 6.17 5.71
N GLN A 27 -16.75 5.87 6.91
CA GLN A 27 -17.59 6.81 7.68
C GLN A 27 -16.79 7.86 8.45
N THR A 28 -15.46 7.74 8.47
CA THR A 28 -14.57 8.60 9.23
C THR A 28 -13.43 9.04 8.33
N ASP A 29 -12.90 10.24 8.56
CA ASP A 29 -11.72 10.73 7.82
C ASP A 29 -10.45 10.09 8.41
N PRO A 30 -9.69 9.27 7.65
CA PRO A 30 -8.40 8.74 8.07
C PRO A 30 -7.42 9.78 8.59
N ALA A 31 -7.41 11.00 8.05
CA ALA A 31 -6.50 12.05 8.50
C ALA A 31 -6.76 12.48 9.95
N SER A 32 -7.97 12.19 10.47
CA SER A 32 -8.36 12.47 11.85
C SER A 32 -8.02 11.35 12.85
N TYR A 33 -7.52 10.20 12.38
CA TYR A 33 -7.26 9.06 13.25
C TYR A 33 -6.17 9.39 14.29
N PRO A 34 -6.44 9.20 15.60
CA PRO A 34 -5.41 9.40 16.61
C PRO A 34 -4.39 8.26 16.54
N TYR A 35 -3.21 8.52 15.97
CA TYR A 35 -2.15 7.52 15.76
C TYR A 35 -0.89 7.74 16.61
N ALA A 36 -0.70 8.92 17.22
CA ALA A 36 0.58 9.31 17.81
C ALA A 36 1.12 8.33 18.87
N GLU A 37 0.26 7.80 19.74
CA GLU A 37 0.62 6.83 20.79
C GLU A 37 0.94 5.42 20.24
N HIS A 38 0.51 5.16 19.00
CA HIS A 38 0.71 3.91 18.28
C HIS A 38 1.80 4.01 17.22
N LEU A 39 2.46 5.16 17.08
CA LEU A 39 3.55 5.29 16.11
C LEU A 39 4.71 4.36 16.50
N PRO A 40 5.17 3.49 15.58
CA PRO A 40 6.37 2.69 15.81
C PRO A 40 7.63 3.56 15.84
N GLU A 41 8.77 2.95 16.17
CA GLU A 41 10.07 3.61 16.09
C GLU A 41 10.34 4.12 14.67
N LYS A 42 10.80 5.37 14.54
CA LYS A 42 11.15 5.94 13.25
C LYS A 42 12.44 5.31 12.75
N VAL A 43 12.39 4.78 11.54
CA VAL A 43 13.54 4.20 10.85
C VAL A 43 14.04 5.15 9.75
N THR A 44 15.33 5.09 9.44
CA THR A 44 15.93 5.93 8.39
C THR A 44 15.71 5.38 6.99
N THR A 45 15.47 4.07 6.88
CA THR A 45 15.26 3.34 5.63
C THR A 45 14.14 2.31 5.83
N GLY A 46 13.36 2.06 4.78
CA GLY A 46 12.25 1.11 4.83
C GLY A 46 11.11 1.61 5.72
N TYR A 47 10.47 0.68 6.41
CA TYR A 47 9.33 0.98 7.26
C TYR A 47 9.37 0.18 8.55
N SER A 48 8.65 0.66 9.56
CA SER A 48 8.45 -0.01 10.84
C SER A 48 6.96 -0.11 11.13
N ARG A 49 6.57 -1.08 11.95
CA ARG A 49 5.16 -1.36 12.26
C ARG A 49 4.95 -1.58 13.75
N LYS A 50 3.77 -1.19 14.24
CA LYS A 50 3.30 -1.49 15.60
C LYS A 50 1.85 -1.99 15.54
N ILE A 51 1.64 -3.21 15.99
CA ILE A 51 0.31 -3.79 16.15
C ILE A 51 -0.42 -3.04 17.28
N VAL A 52 -1.65 -2.63 17.01
CA VAL A 52 -2.55 -2.00 17.98
C VAL A 52 -3.51 -3.03 18.57
N THR A 53 -4.11 -3.86 17.73
CA THR A 53 -4.96 -4.99 18.14
C THR A 53 -4.94 -6.07 17.06
N LEU A 54 -5.15 -7.33 17.44
CA LEU A 54 -5.38 -8.45 16.51
C LEU A 54 -6.87 -8.80 16.38
N ASP A 55 -7.70 -8.35 17.32
CA ASP A 55 -9.12 -8.69 17.42
C ASP A 55 -10.00 -7.44 17.38
N PRO A 56 -11.13 -7.46 16.62
CA PRO A 56 -11.64 -8.58 15.79
C PRO A 56 -10.99 -8.65 14.39
N ILE A 57 -10.23 -7.62 14.05
CA ILE A 57 -9.49 -7.43 12.80
C ILE A 57 -8.13 -6.92 13.23
N GLU A 58 -7.07 -7.38 12.58
CA GLU A 58 -5.76 -6.84 12.87
C GLU A 58 -5.71 -5.36 12.49
N CYS A 59 -5.26 -4.52 13.40
CA CYS A 59 -5.02 -3.11 13.19
C CYS A 59 -3.59 -2.77 13.60
N LEU A 60 -2.84 -2.14 12.71
CA LEU A 60 -1.44 -1.77 12.92
C LEU A 60 -1.14 -0.40 12.32
N VAL A 61 -0.21 0.31 12.94
CA VAL A 61 0.29 1.61 12.45
C VAL A 61 1.68 1.40 11.87
N LEU A 62 1.90 1.93 10.67
CA LEU A 62 3.18 1.89 9.99
C LEU A 62 3.77 3.28 9.85
N TYR A 63 5.08 3.38 10.05
CA TYR A 63 5.89 4.53 9.69
C TYR A 63 6.78 4.15 8.52
N TRP A 64 6.74 4.94 7.46
CA TRP A 64 7.52 4.73 6.25
C TRP A 64 8.52 5.88 6.12
N SER A 65 9.81 5.56 6.00
CA SER A 65 10.81 6.59 5.68
C SER A 65 10.53 7.18 4.29
N PRO A 66 11.07 8.37 3.96
CA PRO A 66 11.01 8.89 2.60
C PRO A 66 11.49 7.86 1.57
N GLY A 67 10.76 7.74 0.45
CA GLY A 67 11.03 6.77 -0.63
C GLY A 67 10.88 5.29 -0.27
N ALA A 68 10.48 4.95 0.96
CA ALA A 68 10.34 3.56 1.39
C ALA A 68 9.24 2.83 0.63
N ALA A 69 9.43 1.53 0.39
CA ALA A 69 8.45 0.65 -0.21
C ALA A 69 8.44 -0.70 0.49
N SER A 70 7.29 -1.38 0.47
CA SER A 70 7.24 -2.81 0.74
C SER A 70 7.78 -3.61 -0.44
N ALA A 71 8.11 -4.88 -0.25
CA ALA A 71 8.22 -5.80 -1.37
C ALA A 71 6.87 -5.86 -2.12
N VAL A 72 6.91 -6.21 -3.41
CA VAL A 72 5.69 -6.62 -4.10
C VAL A 72 5.21 -7.92 -3.47
N HIS A 73 3.97 -8.01 -3.05
CA HIS A 73 3.46 -9.15 -2.28
C HIS A 73 2.04 -9.53 -2.69
N PHE A 74 1.71 -10.80 -2.48
CA PHE A 74 0.43 -11.41 -2.84
C PHE A 74 -0.44 -11.61 -1.61
N HIS A 75 -1.66 -11.09 -1.64
CA HIS A 75 -2.67 -11.30 -0.60
C HIS A 75 -3.43 -12.57 -0.93
N GLU A 76 -3.00 -13.73 -0.41
CA GLU A 76 -3.68 -15.01 -0.60
C GLU A 76 -4.38 -15.44 0.69
N GLY A 77 -5.72 -15.44 0.67
CA GLY A 77 -6.53 -15.90 1.81
C GLY A 77 -6.76 -14.84 2.89
N PHE A 78 -6.41 -13.58 2.62
CA PHE A 78 -6.72 -12.44 3.48
C PHE A 78 -6.97 -11.18 2.63
N TRP A 79 -7.60 -10.19 3.24
CA TRP A 79 -7.90 -8.90 2.64
C TRP A 79 -7.71 -7.78 3.66
N GLY A 80 -7.68 -6.54 3.20
CA GLY A 80 -7.48 -5.41 4.08
C GLY A 80 -7.82 -4.04 3.53
N TYR A 81 -7.45 -3.03 4.33
CA TYR A 81 -7.53 -1.63 3.99
C TYR A 81 -6.30 -0.89 4.52
N VAL A 82 -5.72 -0.02 3.70
CA VAL A 82 -4.67 0.92 4.11
C VAL A 82 -5.23 2.34 4.18
N ALA A 83 -5.43 2.82 5.39
CA ALA A 83 -5.85 4.20 5.65
C ALA A 83 -4.62 5.11 5.73
N VAL A 84 -4.54 6.12 4.87
CA VAL A 84 -3.43 7.09 4.87
C VAL A 84 -3.75 8.20 5.87
N VAL A 85 -3.04 8.23 6.98
CA VAL A 85 -3.28 9.23 8.05
C VAL A 85 -2.36 10.44 7.91
N ARG A 86 -1.21 10.29 7.24
CA ARG A 86 -0.30 11.41 6.92
C ARG A 86 0.60 11.06 5.74
N GLY A 87 0.85 12.03 4.86
CA GLY A 87 1.80 11.88 3.75
C GLY A 87 1.12 11.44 2.45
N ILE A 88 1.91 10.81 1.58
CA ILE A 88 1.48 10.37 0.24
C ILE A 88 1.85 8.90 0.10
N CYS A 89 0.85 8.06 -0.08
CA CYS A 89 0.97 6.65 -0.38
C CYS A 89 0.81 6.44 -1.88
N GLN A 90 1.57 5.53 -2.47
CA GLN A 90 1.31 4.98 -3.79
C GLN A 90 1.03 3.48 -3.65
N ASN A 91 -0.15 3.06 -4.08
CA ASN A 91 -0.50 1.66 -4.26
C ASN A 91 -0.20 1.28 -5.72
N VAL A 92 0.69 0.32 -5.92
CA VAL A 92 1.06 -0.17 -7.24
C VAL A 92 0.64 -1.63 -7.35
N GLU A 93 -0.28 -1.93 -8.24
CA GLU A 93 -0.82 -3.28 -8.44
C GLU A 93 -0.17 -3.97 -9.63
N TYR A 94 -0.12 -5.30 -9.55
CA TYR A 94 0.47 -6.16 -10.56
C TYR A 94 -0.45 -7.30 -10.92
N ALA A 95 -0.26 -7.83 -12.13
CA ALA A 95 -0.87 -9.09 -12.57
C ALA A 95 0.21 -10.05 -13.07
N MET A 96 0.11 -11.31 -12.62
CA MET A 96 0.92 -12.41 -13.12
C MET A 96 0.16 -13.14 -14.24
N LYS A 97 0.76 -13.24 -15.42
CA LYS A 97 0.20 -13.99 -16.54
C LYS A 97 1.30 -14.67 -17.34
N ASP A 98 1.18 -15.98 -17.55
CA ASP A 98 2.12 -16.78 -18.35
C ASP A 98 3.59 -16.64 -17.91
N GLY A 99 3.83 -16.53 -16.59
CA GLY A 99 5.17 -16.35 -16.00
C GLY A 99 5.73 -14.93 -16.14
N ILE A 100 4.92 -13.98 -16.60
CA ILE A 100 5.27 -12.56 -16.73
C ILE A 100 4.47 -11.75 -15.71
N LEU A 101 5.17 -11.01 -14.86
CA LEU A 101 4.56 -10.06 -13.93
C LEU A 101 4.55 -8.67 -14.58
N ARG A 102 3.40 -7.99 -14.57
CA ARG A 102 3.23 -6.64 -15.12
C ARG A 102 2.60 -5.71 -14.11
N GLU A 103 3.05 -4.46 -14.07
CA GLU A 103 2.32 -3.39 -13.40
C GLU A 103 0.99 -3.14 -14.14
N THR A 104 -0.11 -3.02 -13.40
CA THR A 104 -1.45 -2.81 -13.97
C THR A 104 -2.06 -1.49 -13.57
N SER A 105 -1.69 -0.93 -12.41
CA SER A 105 -2.21 0.35 -11.94
C SER A 105 -1.27 1.00 -10.93
N ILE A 106 -1.27 2.34 -10.91
CA ILE A 106 -0.73 3.14 -9.82
C ILE A 106 -1.84 4.06 -9.33
N THR A 107 -2.14 3.97 -8.04
CA THR A 107 -3.07 4.86 -7.35
C THR A 107 -2.32 5.69 -6.31
N THR A 108 -2.43 7.02 -6.38
CA THR A 108 -1.83 7.92 -5.39
C THR A 108 -2.87 8.29 -4.34
N VAL A 109 -2.56 8.01 -3.08
CA VAL A 109 -3.44 8.20 -1.94
C VAL A 109 -2.80 9.16 -0.94
N HIS A 110 -3.39 10.34 -0.82
CA HIS A 110 -3.03 11.36 0.16
C HIS A 110 -3.70 11.08 1.52
N ALA A 111 -3.27 11.80 2.54
CA ALA A 111 -3.92 11.79 3.86
C ALA A 111 -5.44 11.96 3.74
N GLY A 112 -6.19 11.13 4.46
CA GLY A 112 -7.65 11.04 4.38
C GLY A 112 -8.15 10.02 3.35
N GLY A 113 -7.25 9.44 2.55
CA GLY A 113 -7.59 8.39 1.59
C GLY A 113 -7.46 6.98 2.17
N ILE A 114 -8.12 6.03 1.52
CA ILE A 114 -8.06 4.60 1.87
C ILE A 114 -7.76 3.80 0.60
N VAL A 115 -6.79 2.88 0.68
CA VAL A 115 -6.54 1.84 -0.33
C VAL A 115 -7.30 0.58 0.09
N PRO A 116 -8.29 0.11 -0.68
CA PRO A 116 -8.86 -1.22 -0.51
C PRO A 116 -7.88 -2.30 -1.00
N GLU A 117 -7.66 -3.34 -0.21
CA GLU A 117 -6.82 -4.49 -0.56
C GLU A 117 -7.70 -5.76 -0.61
N GLN A 118 -8.19 -6.14 -1.79
CA GLN A 118 -9.01 -7.36 -1.93
C GLN A 118 -8.15 -8.62 -1.81
N ASP A 119 -8.79 -9.75 -1.52
CA ASP A 119 -8.13 -11.06 -1.61
C ASP A 119 -7.69 -11.32 -3.07
N ASN A 120 -6.57 -12.00 -3.23
CA ASN A 120 -5.89 -12.32 -4.48
C ASN A 120 -5.32 -11.13 -5.27
N ILE A 121 -4.97 -10.02 -4.61
CA ILE A 121 -4.21 -8.94 -5.25
C ILE A 121 -2.71 -9.12 -5.09
N ILE A 122 -1.95 -8.71 -6.11
CA ILE A 122 -0.49 -8.54 -6.02
C ILE A 122 -0.20 -7.05 -6.05
N HIS A 123 0.47 -6.52 -5.04
CA HIS A 123 0.75 -5.08 -5.00
C HIS A 123 1.98 -4.71 -4.16
N THR A 124 2.36 -3.44 -4.21
CA THR A 124 3.27 -2.83 -3.23
C THR A 124 2.74 -1.47 -2.79
N ILE A 125 2.99 -1.13 -1.53
CA ILE A 125 2.78 0.19 -0.96
C ILE A 125 4.12 0.93 -0.94
N ARG A 126 4.12 2.16 -1.44
CA ARG A 126 5.29 3.05 -1.46
C ARG A 126 4.97 4.39 -0.81
N ASN A 127 5.95 4.96 -0.12
CA ASN A 127 5.93 6.36 0.23
C ASN A 127 6.23 7.17 -1.03
N GLY A 128 5.22 7.88 -1.54
CA GLY A 128 5.33 8.70 -2.75
C GLY A 128 6.12 10.00 -2.57
N SER A 129 6.74 10.21 -1.41
CA SER A 129 7.60 11.36 -1.14
C SER A 129 9.04 10.95 -0.85
N GLU A 130 9.98 11.58 -1.56
CA GLU A 130 11.42 11.44 -1.33
C GLU A 130 11.93 12.26 -0.13
N THR A 131 11.09 13.12 0.46
CA THR A 131 11.52 14.04 1.52
C THR A 131 10.66 13.98 2.78
N GLN A 132 9.43 13.50 2.68
CA GLN A 132 8.49 13.43 3.81
C GLN A 132 8.18 11.98 4.16
N PRO A 133 7.98 11.66 5.46
CA PRO A 133 7.53 10.34 5.85
C PRO A 133 6.04 10.14 5.52
N LEU A 134 5.67 8.88 5.36
CA LEU A 134 4.30 8.41 5.25
C LEU A 134 3.92 7.70 6.56
N ILE A 135 2.68 7.87 7.00
CA ILE A 135 2.08 7.14 8.12
C ILE A 135 0.77 6.55 7.64
N THR A 136 0.61 5.26 7.82
CA THR A 136 -0.60 4.51 7.44
C THR A 136 -1.11 3.69 8.61
N VAL A 137 -2.41 3.41 8.59
CA VAL A 137 -3.06 2.45 9.49
C VAL A 137 -3.63 1.34 8.62
N HIS A 138 -3.19 0.12 8.86
CA HIS A 138 -3.59 -1.04 8.10
C HIS A 138 -4.61 -1.84 8.89
N PHE A 139 -5.56 -2.43 8.18
CA PHE A 139 -6.59 -3.30 8.73
C PHE A 139 -6.60 -4.61 7.95
N TYR A 140 -6.38 -5.77 8.59
CA TYR A 140 -6.32 -7.06 7.91
C TYR A 140 -7.26 -8.09 8.52
N HIS A 141 -7.93 -8.85 7.65
CA HIS A 141 -8.78 -9.97 8.03
C HIS A 141 -8.62 -11.17 7.08
N PRO A 142 -8.48 -12.41 7.60
CA PRO A 142 -8.21 -12.73 9.00
C PRO A 142 -6.94 -12.04 9.53
N ALA A 143 -6.82 -11.92 10.85
CA ALA A 143 -5.64 -11.28 11.45
C ALA A 143 -4.36 -12.07 11.11
N LEU A 144 -3.32 -11.39 10.64
CA LEU A 144 -2.03 -11.97 10.33
C LEU A 144 -1.20 -12.03 11.62
N VAL A 145 -1.32 -13.16 12.34
CA VAL A 145 -0.55 -13.39 13.58
C VAL A 145 0.96 -13.26 13.34
N ASN A 146 1.41 -13.68 12.15
CA ASN A 146 2.76 -13.51 11.62
C ASN A 146 2.68 -13.43 10.08
N LEU A 147 3.83 -13.37 9.42
CA LEU A 147 3.91 -13.30 7.95
C LEU A 147 4.16 -14.68 7.30
N ASP A 148 3.92 -15.78 8.03
CA ASP A 148 4.13 -17.12 7.50
C ASP A 148 3.25 -17.38 6.29
N GLY A 149 3.87 -17.87 5.21
CA GLY A 149 3.19 -18.11 3.94
C GLY A 149 3.06 -16.88 3.03
N LEU A 150 3.37 -15.67 3.50
CA LEU A 150 3.26 -14.48 2.64
C LEU A 150 4.24 -14.56 1.47
N GLN A 151 3.71 -14.49 0.25
CA GLN A 151 4.50 -14.52 -0.97
C GLN A 151 4.94 -13.11 -1.37
N ILE A 152 6.24 -12.92 -1.58
CA ILE A 152 6.85 -11.68 -2.05
C ILE A 152 7.62 -11.90 -3.37
N TYR A 153 7.66 -10.87 -4.21
CA TYR A 153 8.31 -10.86 -5.52
C TYR A 153 9.49 -9.90 -5.53
N ASP A 154 10.63 -10.36 -6.03
CA ASP A 154 11.80 -9.55 -6.30
C ASP A 154 11.81 -9.20 -7.79
N LEU A 155 11.36 -7.98 -8.12
CA LEU A 155 11.27 -7.54 -9.51
C LEU A 155 12.64 -7.47 -10.19
N ALA A 156 13.70 -7.12 -9.44
CA ALA A 156 15.04 -6.92 -9.99
C ALA A 156 15.71 -8.24 -10.38
N ASN A 157 15.46 -9.30 -9.61
CA ASN A 157 16.11 -10.60 -9.80
C ASN A 157 15.16 -11.68 -10.33
N GLY A 158 13.87 -11.38 -10.50
CA GLY A 158 12.86 -12.34 -10.95
C GLY A 158 12.67 -13.50 -9.96
N ARG A 159 12.74 -13.23 -8.65
CA ARG A 159 12.66 -14.25 -7.58
C ARG A 159 11.34 -14.18 -6.84
N ILE A 160 10.84 -15.34 -6.40
CA ILE A 160 9.70 -15.42 -5.49
C ILE A 160 10.19 -15.94 -4.14
N GLY A 161 9.84 -15.23 -3.06
CA GLY A 161 10.09 -15.62 -1.68
C GLY A 161 8.78 -15.94 -0.98
N ILE A 162 8.76 -17.02 -0.19
CA ILE A 162 7.68 -17.31 0.76
C ILE A 162 8.25 -17.07 2.15
N LEU A 163 7.67 -16.11 2.87
CA LEU A 163 8.08 -15.77 4.23
C LEU A 163 7.66 -16.86 5.22
N ASN A 164 8.29 -16.86 6.38
CA ASN A 164 7.93 -17.69 7.52
C ASN A 164 7.62 -16.82 8.76
N ASP A 165 7.33 -17.47 9.89
CA ASP A 165 6.96 -16.81 11.14
C ASP A 165 8.06 -15.93 11.78
N GLN A 166 9.30 -16.01 11.31
CA GLN A 166 10.41 -15.18 11.78
C GLN A 166 10.50 -13.84 11.05
N ALA A 167 9.79 -13.67 9.93
CA ALA A 167 9.83 -12.43 9.16
C ALA A 167 9.17 -11.28 9.94
N ALA A 168 9.91 -10.19 10.12
CA ALA A 168 9.38 -9.01 10.80
C ALA A 168 8.57 -8.10 9.87
N SER A 169 8.86 -8.14 8.56
CA SER A 169 8.29 -7.30 7.52
C SER A 169 8.17 -8.04 6.17
N ALA A 170 7.38 -7.48 5.25
CA ALA A 170 7.27 -7.94 3.87
C ALA A 170 8.39 -7.29 3.04
N SER A 171 9.62 -7.72 3.26
CA SER A 171 10.82 -7.16 2.64
C SER A 171 11.84 -8.23 2.23
N TRP A 172 12.59 -7.95 1.18
CA TRP A 172 13.76 -8.73 0.77
C TRP A 172 15.02 -8.42 1.60
N ASP A 173 14.98 -7.39 2.46
CA ASP A 173 16.05 -7.06 3.42
C ASP A 173 16.03 -7.97 4.66
N GLU A 174 14.98 -8.78 4.82
CA GLU A 174 14.90 -9.81 5.86
C GLU A 174 16.03 -10.84 5.69
N PRO A 175 16.57 -11.39 6.79
CA PRO A 175 17.58 -12.44 6.70
C PRO A 175 17.00 -13.68 6.00
N VAL A 176 17.86 -14.46 5.32
CA VAL A 176 17.43 -15.68 4.61
C VAL A 176 16.69 -16.67 5.52
N SER A 177 16.96 -16.66 6.82
CA SER A 177 16.23 -17.46 7.81
C SER A 177 14.74 -17.11 7.95
N SER A 178 14.32 -15.93 7.50
CA SER A 178 12.93 -15.47 7.47
C SER A 178 12.13 -16.01 6.28
N PHE A 179 12.75 -16.83 5.42
CA PHE A 179 12.13 -17.42 4.24
C PHE A 179 11.97 -18.93 4.41
N SER A 180 10.76 -19.44 4.22
CA SER A 180 10.52 -20.88 4.10
C SER A 180 10.97 -21.42 2.74
N ARG A 181 10.90 -20.58 1.70
CA ARG A 181 11.33 -20.94 0.35
C ARG A 181 11.72 -19.69 -0.45
N ILE A 182 12.77 -19.81 -1.25
CA ILE A 182 13.12 -18.85 -2.30
C ILE A 182 13.21 -19.63 -3.61
N THR A 183 12.61 -19.09 -4.67
CA THR A 183 12.64 -19.65 -6.02
C THR A 183 13.22 -18.61 -6.97
N ASP A 184 14.41 -18.90 -7.50
CA ASP A 184 15.08 -18.06 -8.49
C ASP A 184 14.49 -18.24 -9.88
N HIS A 185 14.64 -17.21 -10.74
CA HIS A 185 14.14 -17.22 -12.12
C HIS A 185 12.67 -17.64 -12.22
N ALA A 186 11.86 -17.24 -11.23
CA ALA A 186 10.48 -17.66 -11.08
C ALA A 186 9.53 -16.92 -12.03
N PHE A 187 9.91 -15.72 -12.47
CA PHE A 187 9.15 -14.91 -13.42
C PHE A 187 10.05 -13.94 -14.17
N SER A 188 9.52 -13.36 -15.25
CA SER A 188 10.08 -12.18 -15.90
C SER A 188 9.22 -10.96 -15.56
N TYR A 189 9.85 -9.83 -15.23
CA TYR A 189 9.15 -8.57 -15.03
C TYR A 189 9.08 -7.80 -16.35
N ASP A 190 7.88 -7.44 -16.78
CA ASP A 190 7.70 -6.66 -18.01
C ASP A 190 7.81 -5.16 -17.71
N THR A 191 8.84 -4.53 -18.27
CA THR A 191 9.03 -3.07 -18.24
C THR A 191 8.52 -2.40 -19.51
N SER A 192 7.98 -3.14 -20.50
CA SER A 192 7.65 -2.57 -21.82
C SER A 192 6.51 -1.56 -21.79
N GLY A 193 5.80 -1.42 -20.67
CA GLY A 193 4.88 -0.29 -20.43
C GLY A 193 5.60 1.06 -20.34
N ASP A 194 6.93 1.07 -20.17
CA ASP A 194 7.77 2.27 -20.14
C ASP A 194 8.30 2.70 -21.52
N ASP A 195 8.29 1.81 -22.53
CA ASP A 195 8.95 2.02 -23.83
C ASP A 195 8.04 2.59 -24.94
N GLU A 196 6.73 2.39 -24.85
CA GLU A 196 5.74 3.17 -25.63
C GLU A 196 4.81 3.86 -24.63
N PRO A 197 4.98 5.17 -24.37
CA PRO A 197 4.11 5.85 -23.44
C PRO A 197 2.70 5.80 -24.03
N ALA A 198 1.82 5.03 -23.39
CA ALA A 198 0.40 5.22 -23.59
C ALA A 198 0.16 6.73 -23.50
N SER A 199 -0.46 7.33 -24.53
CA SER A 199 -0.60 8.79 -24.60
C SER A 199 -1.32 9.36 -23.38
N HIS A 200 -2.06 8.52 -22.65
CA HIS A 200 -2.74 8.84 -21.41
C HIS A 200 -2.68 7.63 -20.45
N ILE A 201 -2.12 7.83 -19.25
CA ILE A 201 -2.18 6.87 -18.14
C ILE A 201 -3.09 7.47 -17.07
N ILE A 202 -4.16 6.76 -16.71
CA ILE A 202 -5.05 7.18 -15.62
C ILE A 202 -4.37 6.82 -14.30
N ARG A 203 -4.03 7.82 -13.49
CA ARG A 203 -3.51 7.67 -12.13
C ARG A 203 -4.50 8.29 -11.14
N PRO A 204 -5.36 7.49 -10.50
CA PRO A 204 -6.35 8.01 -9.58
C PRO A 204 -5.69 8.73 -8.40
N LEU A 205 -6.30 9.84 -7.97
CA LEU A 205 -5.95 10.58 -6.76
C LEU A 205 -7.04 10.39 -5.71
N ILE A 206 -6.66 9.90 -4.53
CA ILE A 206 -7.56 9.62 -3.41
C ILE A 206 -7.11 10.40 -2.16
N PRO A 207 -7.98 11.11 -1.44
CA PRO A 207 -9.35 11.44 -1.84
C PRO A 207 -9.35 12.31 -3.09
N LYS A 208 -10.51 12.41 -3.76
CA LYS A 208 -10.69 13.33 -4.87
C LYS A 208 -10.35 14.75 -4.39
N PRO A 209 -9.41 15.46 -5.04
CA PRO A 209 -9.09 16.82 -4.65
C PRO A 209 -10.30 17.75 -4.77
N ASP A 210 -10.33 18.81 -3.97
CA ASP A 210 -11.36 19.84 -4.10
C ASP A 210 -11.24 20.61 -5.44
N ALA A 211 -12.31 21.34 -5.78
CA ALA A 211 -12.39 22.04 -7.06
C ALA A 211 -11.27 23.08 -7.27
N THR A 212 -10.81 23.71 -6.19
CA THR A 212 -9.71 24.69 -6.23
C THR A 212 -8.40 23.99 -6.57
N THR A 213 -8.12 22.88 -5.89
CA THR A 213 -6.93 22.06 -6.13
C THR A 213 -6.91 21.52 -7.55
N ILE A 214 -8.05 21.01 -8.04
CA ILE A 214 -8.19 20.56 -9.43
C ILE A 214 -7.88 21.71 -10.41
N SER A 215 -8.42 22.91 -10.16
CA SER A 215 -8.17 24.07 -11.02
C SER A 215 -6.68 24.43 -11.08
N ASN A 216 -6.01 24.46 -9.93
CA ASN A 216 -4.58 24.75 -9.86
C ASN A 216 -3.73 23.68 -10.57
N MET A 217 -4.11 22.40 -10.45
CA MET A 217 -3.42 21.31 -11.15
C MET A 217 -3.57 21.43 -12.67
N LEU A 218 -4.76 21.82 -13.15
CA LEU A 218 -4.99 22.05 -14.57
C LEU A 218 -4.20 23.26 -15.08
N GLU A 219 -4.19 24.36 -14.33
CA GLU A 219 -3.40 25.56 -14.65
C GLU A 219 -1.91 25.21 -14.77
N ALA A 220 -1.33 24.55 -13.78
CA ALA A 220 0.06 24.10 -13.82
C ALA A 220 0.37 23.20 -15.04
N TYR A 221 -0.53 22.26 -15.37
CA TYR A 221 -0.37 21.43 -16.56
C TYR A 221 -0.34 22.26 -17.85
N TYR A 222 -1.26 23.23 -18.00
CA TYR A 222 -1.29 24.08 -19.19
C TYR A 222 -0.10 25.04 -19.25
N ASP A 223 0.37 25.55 -18.12
CA ASP A 223 1.57 26.40 -18.05
C ASP A 223 2.83 25.64 -18.48
N ASP A 224 2.99 24.39 -18.04
CA ASP A 224 4.09 23.51 -18.44
C ASP A 224 4.04 23.24 -19.96
N GLN A 225 2.85 22.95 -20.50
CA GLN A 225 2.67 22.74 -21.94
C GLN A 225 2.94 24.03 -22.73
N ALA A 226 2.42 25.17 -22.29
CA ALA A 226 2.63 26.47 -22.94
C ALA A 226 4.12 26.81 -23.00
N THR A 227 4.84 26.61 -21.89
CA THR A 227 6.29 26.78 -21.83
C THR A 227 6.99 25.92 -22.90
N MET A 228 6.61 24.65 -23.05
CA MET A 228 7.20 23.78 -24.06
C MET A 228 6.92 24.25 -25.50
N TYR A 229 5.72 24.78 -25.77
CA TYR A 229 5.36 25.29 -27.10
C TYR A 229 6.01 26.63 -27.44
N ASP A 230 6.19 27.52 -26.47
CA ASP A 230 6.81 28.83 -26.68
C ASP A 230 8.33 28.74 -27.03
N TYR A 231 8.95 27.57 -26.81
CA TYR A 231 10.34 27.29 -27.18
C TYR A 231 10.51 26.50 -28.50
N LEU A 232 9.42 26.19 -29.23
CA LEU A 232 9.42 25.56 -30.55
C LEU A 232 9.21 26.57 -31.69
#